data_AF-A0A5D0RNM9-F1
#
_entry.id   AF-A0A5D0RNM9-F1
#
_cell.length_a   1.000
_cell.length_b   1.000
_cell.length_c   1.000
_cell.angle_alpha   90.00
_cell.angle_beta   90.00
_cell.angle_gamma   90.00
#
_symmetry.space_group_name_H-M   'P 1'
#
loop_
_entity.id
_entity.type
_entity.pdbx_description
1 polymer ?
#
loop_
_entity_poly.entity_id
_entity_poly.type
_entity_poly.pdbx_seq_one_letter_code
_entity_poly.pdbx_strand_id
1 'polypeptide(L)'
;MIPTSSLAGFAFIAMSALATPAHPGANLDCDAYAAAAVAQQERNIALGCGYRGGGWSTDFAGHRTWCLQDNVRMADLTEEDGDRTGALDICLAKARACDAYADLALQQSRLNDEAGCGQTGGRWSPDVAGHRAWCMTAPPEASSAEMDLRRSILQSCAAISGDDAQLATVDMQSALQKQQQTLQMLTNIAKAMNDSKMSVIRKIGD
;
A
#
# COMPACT_ATOMS: atom_id res chain seq x y z
N MET A 1 57.80 -45.74 -50.00
CA MET A 1 58.35 -46.39 -48.80
C MET A 1 57.89 -45.60 -47.59
N ILE A 2 57.16 -46.25 -46.69
CA ILE A 2 56.63 -45.71 -45.43
C ILE A 2 57.79 -45.73 -44.41
N PRO A 3 57.85 -44.75 -43.49
CA PRO A 3 57.92 -45.15 -42.09
C PRO A 3 56.87 -44.45 -41.24
N THR A 4 56.18 -45.29 -40.49
CA THR A 4 55.43 -45.03 -39.28
C THR A 4 56.38 -44.65 -38.15
N SER A 5 55.92 -43.84 -37.18
CA SER A 5 56.19 -44.04 -35.75
C SER A 5 55.34 -43.09 -34.91
N SER A 6 54.39 -43.71 -34.21
CA SER A 6 53.56 -43.14 -33.15
C SER A 6 54.28 -43.11 -31.80
N LEU A 7 53.68 -42.31 -30.89
CA LEU A 7 53.58 -42.45 -29.43
C LEU A 7 54.28 -41.35 -28.64
N ALA A 8 53.47 -40.39 -28.17
CA ALA A 8 53.68 -39.71 -26.90
C ALA A 8 52.34 -39.73 -26.15
N GLY A 9 52.22 -40.65 -25.20
CA GLY A 9 51.09 -40.75 -24.29
C GLY A 9 51.15 -39.61 -23.27
N PHE A 10 50.16 -38.73 -23.27
CA PHE A 10 49.92 -37.77 -22.21
C PHE A 10 49.06 -38.43 -21.14
N ALA A 11 49.66 -38.71 -19.98
CA ALA A 11 48.92 -39.05 -18.77
C ALA A 11 48.24 -37.79 -18.25
N PHE A 12 46.93 -37.68 -18.46
CA PHE A 12 46.09 -36.68 -17.80
C PHE A 12 45.89 -37.09 -16.34
N ILE A 13 46.58 -36.42 -15.42
CA ILE A 13 46.25 -36.45 -14.00
C ILE A 13 45.01 -35.59 -13.81
N ALA A 14 43.85 -36.23 -13.67
CA ALA A 14 42.62 -35.54 -13.27
C ALA A 14 42.71 -35.15 -11.79
N MET A 15 43.06 -33.89 -11.51
CA MET A 15 42.84 -33.30 -10.20
C MET A 15 41.33 -33.15 -10.01
N SER A 16 40.73 -34.01 -9.20
CA SER A 16 39.37 -33.81 -8.68
C SER A 16 39.39 -32.59 -7.77
N ALA A 17 38.94 -31.45 -8.29
CA ALA A 17 38.56 -30.32 -7.47
C ALA A 17 37.33 -30.72 -6.65
N LEU A 18 37.52 -30.93 -5.34
CA LEU A 18 36.40 -30.93 -4.41
C LEU A 18 35.85 -29.51 -4.40
N ALA A 19 34.72 -29.30 -5.07
CA ALA A 19 33.94 -28.08 -4.91
C ALA A 19 33.42 -28.05 -3.48
N THR A 20 34.07 -27.29 -2.61
CA THR A 20 33.47 -26.90 -1.34
C THR A 20 32.26 -26.02 -1.65
N PRO A 21 31.04 -26.36 -1.22
CA PRO A 21 29.94 -25.42 -1.31
C PRO A 21 30.16 -24.36 -0.24
N ALA A 22 30.78 -23.24 -0.60
CA ALA A 22 30.77 -22.04 0.22
C ALA A 22 29.75 -21.07 -0.39
N HIS A 23 28.58 -21.03 0.23
CA HIS A 23 27.63 -19.94 0.10
C HIS A 23 28.38 -18.60 0.30
N PRO A 24 28.15 -17.58 -0.53
CA PRO A 24 28.47 -16.22 -0.11
C PRO A 24 27.51 -15.90 1.03
N GLY A 25 27.98 -16.04 2.28
CA GLY A 25 27.38 -15.38 3.41
C GLY A 25 27.53 -13.88 3.17
N ALA A 26 26.63 -13.30 2.38
CA ALA A 26 26.43 -11.86 2.38
C ALA A 26 26.16 -11.50 3.83
N ASN A 27 27.10 -10.81 4.46
CA ASN A 27 26.96 -10.34 5.82
C ASN A 27 25.70 -9.46 5.81
N LEU A 28 24.61 -9.92 6.42
CA LEU A 28 23.34 -9.21 6.39
C LEU A 28 23.52 -7.87 7.11
N ASP A 29 23.10 -6.77 6.49
CA ASP A 29 23.08 -5.48 7.17
C ASP A 29 21.82 -5.40 8.06
N CYS A 30 21.91 -6.04 9.22
CA CYS A 30 20.80 -6.12 10.16
C CYS A 30 20.47 -4.78 10.82
N ASP A 31 21.41 -3.83 10.85
CA ASP A 31 21.15 -2.47 11.35
C ASP A 31 20.33 -1.68 10.32
N ALA A 32 20.68 -1.78 9.03
CA ALA A 32 19.88 -1.16 7.97
C ALA A 32 18.47 -1.76 7.88
N TYR A 33 18.34 -3.09 7.94
CA TYR A 33 17.03 -3.74 7.96
C TYR A 33 16.18 -3.27 9.16
N ALA A 34 16.75 -3.26 10.37
CA ALA A 34 16.02 -2.86 11.57
C ALA A 34 15.59 -1.39 11.52
N ALA A 35 16.43 -0.51 10.99
CA ALA A 35 16.10 0.90 10.80
C ALA A 35 14.95 1.08 9.79
N ALA A 36 14.99 0.37 8.66
CA ALA A 36 13.93 0.40 7.65
C ALA A 36 12.59 -0.09 8.22
N ALA A 37 12.59 -1.20 8.96
CA ALA A 37 11.40 -1.76 9.59
C ALA A 37 10.75 -0.78 10.59
N VAL A 38 11.56 -0.11 11.42
CA VAL A 38 11.06 0.93 12.33
C VAL A 38 10.47 2.12 11.58
N ALA A 39 11.15 2.62 10.55
CA ALA A 39 10.65 3.73 9.73
C ALA A 39 9.33 3.38 9.02
N GLN A 40 9.19 2.14 8.54
CA GLN A 40 7.95 1.63 7.96
C GLN A 40 6.83 1.57 9.01
N GLN A 41 7.13 1.15 10.24
CA GLN A 41 6.15 1.17 11.33
C GLN A 41 5.73 2.60 11.72
N GLU A 42 6.67 3.54 11.78
CA GLU A 42 6.34 4.95 12.02
C GLU A 42 5.40 5.48 10.95
N ARG A 43 5.61 5.09 9.69
CA ARG A 43 4.71 5.44 8.59
C ARG A 43 3.33 4.78 8.72
N ASN A 44 3.26 3.51 9.15
CA ASN A 44 1.99 2.83 9.47
C ASN A 44 1.18 3.61 10.53
N ILE A 45 1.86 4.07 11.60
CA ILE A 45 1.24 4.88 12.65
C ILE A 45 0.80 6.25 12.09
N ALA A 46 1.69 6.95 11.38
CA ALA A 46 1.42 8.29 10.86
C ALA A 46 0.25 8.34 9.87
N LEU A 47 0.13 7.32 9.01
CA LEU A 47 -0.98 7.21 8.05
C LEU A 47 -2.27 6.70 8.70
N GLY A 48 -2.17 6.07 9.87
CA GLY A 48 -3.29 5.42 10.56
C GLY A 48 -3.72 4.11 9.90
N CYS A 49 -2.79 3.33 9.33
CA CYS A 49 -3.13 2.09 8.63
C CYS A 49 -3.59 0.98 9.58
N GLY A 50 -3.13 1.01 10.84
CA GLY A 50 -3.53 0.07 11.87
C GLY A 50 -2.92 -1.34 11.72
N TYR A 51 -1.85 -1.50 10.93
CA TYR A 51 -1.14 -2.78 10.85
C TYR A 51 -0.48 -3.11 12.20
N ARG A 52 -0.43 -4.42 12.53
CA ARG A 52 0.05 -4.95 13.82
C ARG A 52 0.84 -6.24 13.60
N GLY A 53 1.58 -6.67 14.62
CA GLY A 53 2.39 -7.89 14.60
C GLY A 53 3.89 -7.60 14.67
N GLY A 54 4.72 -8.65 14.64
CA GLY A 54 6.18 -8.53 14.81
C GLY A 54 6.83 -7.59 13.79
N GLY A 55 6.44 -7.70 12.51
CA GLY A 55 6.94 -6.82 11.44
C GLY A 55 6.46 -5.36 11.54
N TRP A 56 5.48 -5.07 12.40
CA TRP A 56 4.90 -3.73 12.61
C TRP A 56 5.17 -3.24 14.04
N SER A 57 6.46 -3.08 14.35
CA SER A 57 6.97 -2.68 15.67
C SER A 57 7.99 -1.55 15.54
N THR A 58 8.02 -0.63 16.51
CA THR A 58 9.05 0.40 16.63
C THR A 58 10.28 -0.08 17.40
N ASP A 59 10.31 -1.37 17.78
CA ASP A 59 11.43 -1.98 18.49
C ASP A 59 12.57 -2.36 17.52
N PHE A 60 13.52 -1.44 17.38
CA PHE A 60 14.75 -1.66 16.60
C PHE A 60 15.51 -2.92 17.05
N ALA A 61 15.64 -3.14 18.37
CA ALA A 61 16.41 -4.25 18.91
C ALA A 61 15.74 -5.59 18.59
N GLY A 62 14.40 -5.64 18.64
CA GLY A 62 13.61 -6.78 18.21
C GLY A 62 13.86 -7.15 16.74
N HIS A 63 13.74 -6.18 15.83
CA HIS A 63 14.01 -6.40 14.39
C HIS A 63 15.43 -6.88 14.13
N ARG A 64 16.42 -6.23 14.76
CA ARG A 64 17.83 -6.60 14.63
C ARG A 64 18.10 -8.01 15.16
N THR A 65 17.50 -8.37 16.30
CA THR A 65 17.66 -9.70 16.91
C THR A 65 17.08 -10.79 16.03
N TRP A 66 15.93 -10.54 15.39
CA TRP A 66 15.36 -11.47 14.43
C TRP A 66 16.27 -11.64 13.20
N CYS A 67 16.78 -10.55 12.62
CA CYS A 67 17.68 -10.60 11.47
C CYS A 67 18.98 -11.39 11.73
N LEU A 68 19.48 -11.35 12.97
CA LEU A 68 20.71 -12.05 13.36
C LEU A 68 20.56 -13.55 13.60
N GLN A 69 19.36 -14.13 13.43
CA GLN A 69 19.16 -15.57 13.58
C GLN A 69 19.83 -16.34 12.42
N ASP A 70 20.46 -17.49 12.73
CA ASP A 70 21.28 -18.27 11.78
C ASP A 70 20.51 -18.77 10.54
N ASN A 71 19.18 -18.86 10.66
CA ASN A 71 18.28 -19.32 9.60
C ASN A 71 17.78 -18.18 8.69
N VAL A 72 17.99 -16.91 9.06
CA VAL A 72 17.54 -15.78 8.25
C VAL A 72 18.48 -15.56 7.07
N ARG A 73 17.90 -15.34 5.89
CA ARG A 73 18.56 -15.11 4.61
C ARG A 73 18.17 -13.76 4.06
N MET A 74 18.97 -13.26 3.12
CA MET A 74 18.67 -12.01 2.41
C MET A 74 17.31 -12.06 1.68
N ALA A 75 16.91 -13.26 1.22
CA ALA A 75 15.60 -13.47 0.61
C ALA A 75 14.45 -13.17 1.60
N ASP A 76 14.56 -13.62 2.86
CA ASP A 76 13.54 -13.38 3.89
C ASP A 76 13.42 -11.89 4.20
N LEU A 77 14.56 -11.18 4.31
CA LEU A 77 14.58 -9.73 4.55
C LEU A 77 13.93 -8.96 3.40
N THR A 78 14.24 -9.36 2.16
CA THR A 78 13.72 -8.72 0.94
C THR A 78 12.21 -8.96 0.81
N GLU A 79 11.74 -10.17 1.12
CA GLU A 79 10.32 -10.50 1.10
C GLU A 79 9.54 -9.70 2.14
N GLU A 80 10.03 -9.65 3.39
CA GLU A 80 9.35 -8.92 4.46
C GLU A 80 9.31 -7.41 4.20
N ASP A 81 10.42 -6.83 3.73
CA ASP A 81 10.47 -5.41 3.35
C ASP A 81 9.53 -5.09 2.18
N GLY A 82 9.47 -5.98 1.18
CA GLY A 82 8.55 -5.87 0.06
C GLY A 82 7.08 -5.93 0.50
N ASP A 83 6.75 -6.83 1.43
CA ASP A 83 5.40 -6.95 1.99
C ASP A 83 4.99 -5.71 2.79
N ARG A 84 5.88 -5.17 3.64
CA ARG A 84 5.61 -3.92 4.38
C ARG A 84 5.48 -2.73 3.45
N THR A 85 6.34 -2.63 2.44
CA THR A 85 6.27 -1.58 1.42
C THR A 85 4.95 -1.64 0.66
N GLY A 86 4.55 -2.82 0.17
CA GLY A 86 3.27 -3.00 -0.53
C GLY A 86 2.07 -2.67 0.35
N ALA A 87 2.08 -3.06 1.62
CA ALA A 87 1.03 -2.70 2.57
C ALA A 87 0.96 -1.17 2.80
N LEU A 88 2.10 -0.51 2.96
CA LEU A 88 2.15 0.96 3.12
C LEU A 88 1.71 1.70 1.86
N ASP A 89 1.98 1.19 0.67
CA ASP A 89 1.53 1.80 -0.58
C ASP A 89 0.00 1.74 -0.71
N ILE A 90 -0.61 0.59 -0.40
CA ILE A 90 -2.07 0.47 -0.32
C ILE A 90 -2.63 1.47 0.71
N CYS A 91 -2.05 1.49 1.90
CA CYS A 91 -2.53 2.37 2.96
C CYS A 91 -2.37 3.86 2.61
N LEU A 92 -1.23 4.26 2.04
CA LEU A 92 -0.99 5.63 1.59
C LEU A 92 -2.06 6.06 0.59
N ALA A 93 -2.41 5.16 -0.33
CA ALA A 93 -3.40 5.42 -1.34
C ALA A 93 -4.81 5.56 -0.72
N LYS A 94 -5.16 4.73 0.27
CA LYS A 94 -6.38 4.89 1.07
C LYS A 94 -6.38 6.20 1.87
N ALA A 95 -5.29 6.52 2.55
CA ALA A 95 -5.15 7.74 3.34
C ALA A 95 -5.41 8.99 2.49
N ARG A 96 -4.80 9.07 1.28
CA ARG A 96 -5.05 10.17 0.33
C ARG A 96 -6.52 10.25 -0.12
N ALA A 97 -7.15 9.10 -0.40
CA ALA A 97 -8.57 9.06 -0.75
C ALA A 97 -9.45 9.53 0.41
N CYS A 98 -9.08 9.20 1.66
CA CYS A 98 -9.78 9.64 2.86
C CYS A 98 -9.57 11.11 3.19
N ASP A 99 -8.39 11.67 2.91
CA ASP A 99 -8.14 13.11 3.01
C ASP A 99 -9.06 13.87 2.03
N ALA A 100 -9.11 13.43 0.77
CA ALA A 100 -10.00 14.01 -0.24
C ALA A 100 -11.48 13.89 0.12
N TYR A 101 -11.91 12.75 0.66
CA TYR A 101 -13.26 12.56 1.20
C TYR A 101 -13.57 13.58 2.31
N ALA A 102 -12.68 13.73 3.29
CA ALA A 102 -12.91 14.59 4.44
C ALA A 102 -13.00 16.07 4.04
N ASP A 103 -12.15 16.52 3.12
CA ASP A 103 -12.20 17.87 2.57
C ASP A 103 -13.50 18.12 1.79
N LEU A 104 -13.93 17.15 0.98
CA LEU A 104 -15.18 17.24 0.23
C LEU A 104 -16.39 17.23 1.17
N ALA A 105 -16.36 16.41 2.23
CA ALA A 105 -17.40 16.39 3.26
C ALA A 105 -17.53 17.77 3.94
N LEU A 106 -16.42 18.43 4.27
CA LEU A 106 -16.45 19.80 4.80
C LEU A 106 -17.06 20.79 3.80
N GLN A 107 -16.67 20.74 2.53
CA GLN A 107 -17.24 21.61 1.48
C GLN A 107 -18.76 21.40 1.34
N GLN A 108 -19.20 20.15 1.31
CA GLN A 108 -20.61 19.77 1.29
C GLN A 108 -21.36 20.26 2.53
N SER A 109 -20.72 20.23 3.69
CA SER A 109 -21.29 20.78 4.94
C SER A 109 -21.48 22.29 4.84
N ARG A 110 -20.50 23.02 4.32
CA ARG A 110 -20.62 24.47 4.12
C ARG A 110 -21.72 24.80 3.13
N LEU A 111 -21.84 24.06 2.02
CA LEU A 111 -22.92 24.28 1.06
C LEU A 111 -24.29 23.99 1.67
N ASN A 112 -24.41 22.96 2.52
CA ASN A 112 -25.64 22.71 3.28
C ASN A 112 -26.05 23.93 4.12
N ASP A 113 -25.09 24.55 4.79
CA ASP A 113 -25.34 25.69 5.66
C ASP A 113 -25.63 26.97 4.86
N GLU A 114 -24.83 27.24 3.82
CA GLU A 114 -24.95 28.41 2.94
C GLU A 114 -26.26 28.40 2.14
N ALA A 115 -26.68 27.24 1.65
CA ALA A 115 -27.95 27.09 0.93
C ALA A 115 -29.16 26.91 1.86
N GLY A 116 -28.97 26.92 3.19
CA GLY A 116 -30.07 26.79 4.15
C GLY A 116 -30.78 25.44 4.08
N CYS A 117 -30.09 24.38 3.68
CA CYS A 117 -30.67 23.05 3.46
C CYS A 117 -31.10 22.34 4.76
N GLY A 118 -30.61 22.81 5.91
CA GLY A 118 -31.05 22.35 7.23
C GLY A 118 -30.64 20.92 7.59
N GLN A 119 -29.71 20.30 6.86
CA GLN A 119 -29.23 18.97 7.19
C GLN A 119 -28.34 19.00 8.44
N THR A 120 -28.42 17.96 9.27
CA THR A 120 -27.75 17.90 10.59
C THR A 120 -27.18 16.51 10.90
N GLY A 121 -26.44 16.40 12.00
CA GLY A 121 -25.84 15.14 12.48
C GLY A 121 -24.41 14.91 11.98
N GLY A 122 -23.79 13.80 12.38
CA GLY A 122 -22.36 13.51 12.13
C GLY A 122 -21.97 13.55 10.65
N ARG A 123 -22.89 13.15 9.76
CA ARG A 123 -22.78 13.31 8.31
C ARG A 123 -22.44 14.77 7.98
N TRP A 124 -23.24 15.73 8.43
CA TRP A 124 -23.08 17.16 8.13
C TRP A 124 -22.24 17.90 9.18
N SER A 125 -21.34 17.19 9.86
CA SER A 125 -20.38 17.81 10.76
C SER A 125 -19.27 18.52 9.96
N PRO A 126 -18.77 19.69 10.40
CA PRO A 126 -17.59 20.33 9.83
C PRO A 126 -16.27 19.68 10.30
N ASP A 127 -16.31 18.60 11.09
CA ASP A 127 -15.13 17.91 11.62
C ASP A 127 -14.44 17.04 10.55
N VAL A 128 -13.44 17.63 9.90
CA VAL A 128 -12.58 16.95 8.90
C VAL A 128 -11.87 15.75 9.50
N ALA A 129 -11.36 15.86 10.74
CA ALA A 129 -10.63 14.77 11.38
C ALA A 129 -11.56 13.58 11.64
N GLY A 130 -12.80 13.84 12.08
CA GLY A 130 -13.85 12.83 12.23
C GLY A 130 -14.19 12.11 10.92
N HIS A 131 -14.38 12.86 9.83
CA HIS A 131 -14.61 12.29 8.50
C HIS A 131 -13.46 11.40 8.02
N ARG A 132 -12.24 11.90 8.16
CA ARG A 132 -11.03 11.15 7.80
C ARG A 132 -10.91 9.86 8.63
N ALA A 133 -11.11 9.95 9.95
CA ALA A 133 -11.02 8.80 10.85
C ALA A 133 -12.07 7.73 10.50
N TRP A 134 -13.32 8.14 10.24
CA TRP A 134 -14.36 7.24 9.76
C TRP A 134 -13.93 6.54 8.47
N CYS A 135 -13.47 7.28 7.46
CA CYS A 135 -13.07 6.74 6.17
C CYS A 135 -11.93 5.71 6.29
N MET A 136 -10.94 5.95 7.16
CA MET A 136 -9.84 5.01 7.37
C MET A 136 -10.31 3.64 7.88
N THR A 137 -11.43 3.60 8.61
CA THR A 137 -12.03 2.34 9.10
C THR A 137 -13.09 1.76 8.16
N ALA A 138 -13.65 2.57 7.27
CA ALA A 138 -14.69 2.15 6.34
C ALA A 138 -14.12 1.32 5.16
N PRO A 139 -14.93 0.45 4.54
CA PRO A 139 -14.62 -0.12 3.22
C PRO A 139 -14.40 1.00 2.18
N PRO A 140 -13.51 0.83 1.18
CA PRO A 140 -13.22 1.88 0.20
C PRO A 140 -14.47 2.46 -0.48
N GLU A 141 -15.43 1.60 -0.84
CA GLU A 141 -16.68 1.96 -1.49
C GLU A 141 -17.62 2.81 -0.61
N ALA A 142 -17.52 2.69 0.71
CA ALA A 142 -18.41 3.40 1.63
C ALA A 142 -18.17 4.91 1.57
N SER A 143 -16.92 5.37 1.52
CA SER A 143 -16.60 6.79 1.36
C SER A 143 -17.12 7.35 0.03
N SER A 144 -17.06 6.57 -1.06
CA SER A 144 -17.65 6.96 -2.37
C SER A 144 -19.15 7.17 -2.26
N ALA A 145 -19.84 6.13 -1.79
CA ALA A 145 -21.30 6.13 -1.66
C ALA A 145 -21.79 7.25 -0.75
N GLU A 146 -21.02 7.56 0.30
CA GLU A 146 -21.35 8.65 1.22
C GLU A 146 -21.34 10.02 0.52
N MET A 147 -20.37 10.30 -0.33
CA MET A 147 -20.32 11.59 -1.04
C MET A 147 -21.35 11.70 -2.15
N ASP A 148 -21.66 10.57 -2.82
CA ASP A 148 -22.75 10.48 -3.79
C ASP A 148 -24.09 10.82 -3.14
N LEU A 149 -24.34 10.25 -1.96
CA LEU A 149 -25.55 10.53 -1.18
C LEU A 149 -25.61 11.99 -0.73
N ARG A 150 -24.51 12.54 -0.18
CA ARG A 150 -24.44 13.95 0.24
C ARG A 150 -24.70 14.90 -0.93
N ARG A 151 -24.11 14.63 -2.08
CA ARG A 151 -24.35 15.40 -3.31
C ARG A 151 -25.81 15.34 -3.73
N SER A 152 -26.41 14.15 -3.77
CA SER A 152 -27.81 13.99 -4.16
C SER A 152 -28.75 14.79 -3.25
N ILE A 153 -28.45 14.83 -1.95
CA ILE A 153 -29.17 15.64 -0.97
C ILE A 153 -28.98 17.15 -1.23
N LEU A 154 -27.76 17.60 -1.53
CA LEU A 154 -27.50 19.02 -1.83
C LEU A 154 -28.13 19.44 -3.17
N GLN A 155 -28.14 18.55 -4.17
CA GLN A 155 -28.81 18.80 -5.45
C GLN A 155 -30.31 19.01 -5.30
N SER A 156 -30.96 18.16 -4.49
CA SER A 156 -32.40 18.31 -4.24
C SER A 156 -32.71 19.60 -3.47
N CYS A 157 -31.82 20.01 -2.55
CA CYS A 157 -31.93 21.30 -1.87
C CYS A 157 -31.68 22.50 -2.81
N ALA A 158 -30.65 22.45 -3.65
CA ALA A 158 -30.30 23.53 -4.57
C ALA A 158 -31.40 23.76 -5.62
N ALA A 159 -32.07 22.69 -6.08
CA ALA A 159 -33.23 22.79 -6.96
C ALA A 159 -34.40 23.56 -6.33
N ILE A 160 -34.49 23.60 -4.99
CA ILE A 160 -35.48 24.38 -4.24
C ILE A 160 -35.01 25.83 -4.02
N SER A 161 -33.69 26.06 -4.02
CA SER A 161 -33.07 27.32 -3.53
C SER A 161 -32.68 28.33 -4.63
N GLY A 162 -32.74 27.96 -5.92
CA GLY A 162 -32.46 28.85 -7.07
C GLY A 162 -31.07 28.69 -7.72
N ASP A 163 -30.90 29.23 -8.94
CA ASP A 163 -29.85 28.89 -9.92
C ASP A 163 -28.38 29.04 -9.44
N ASP A 164 -28.07 29.95 -8.50
CA ASP A 164 -26.69 30.20 -8.06
C ASP A 164 -26.07 29.01 -7.29
N ALA A 165 -26.89 28.20 -6.63
CA ALA A 165 -26.45 26.98 -5.94
C ALA A 165 -26.06 25.84 -6.90
N GLN A 166 -26.48 25.92 -8.18
CA GLN A 166 -26.16 24.89 -9.17
C GLN A 166 -24.69 24.93 -9.60
N LEU A 167 -24.05 26.11 -9.64
CA LEU A 167 -22.65 26.21 -10.09
C LEU A 167 -21.69 25.52 -9.12
N ALA A 168 -21.85 25.75 -7.81
CA ALA A 168 -21.08 25.07 -6.76
C ALA A 168 -21.29 23.53 -6.79
N THR A 169 -22.45 23.09 -7.25
CA THR A 169 -22.78 21.67 -7.39
C THR A 169 -22.03 21.03 -8.57
N VAL A 170 -21.79 21.74 -9.67
CA VAL A 170 -21.06 21.23 -10.85
C VAL A 170 -19.57 21.02 -10.57
N ASP A 171 -18.92 21.94 -9.87
CA ASP A 171 -17.50 21.79 -9.50
C ASP A 171 -17.29 20.58 -8.57
N MET A 172 -18.24 20.38 -7.66
CA MET A 172 -18.29 19.20 -6.80
C MET A 172 -18.45 17.90 -7.60
N GLN A 173 -19.13 17.94 -8.75
CA GLN A 173 -19.27 16.76 -9.60
C GLN A 173 -17.95 16.31 -10.18
N SER A 174 -17.15 17.25 -10.65
CA SER A 174 -15.80 17.01 -11.17
C SER A 174 -14.88 16.45 -10.10
N ALA A 175 -14.97 16.94 -8.86
CA ALA A 175 -14.18 16.44 -7.73
C ALA A 175 -14.47 14.96 -7.41
N LEU A 176 -15.75 14.58 -7.36
CA LEU A 176 -16.12 13.19 -7.09
C LEU A 176 -15.77 12.24 -8.25
N GLN A 177 -15.92 12.66 -9.51
CA GLN A 177 -15.50 11.81 -10.62
C GLN A 177 -14.00 11.44 -10.51
N LYS A 178 -13.15 12.42 -10.14
CA LYS A 178 -11.74 12.16 -9.86
C LYS A 178 -11.55 11.19 -8.69
N GLN A 179 -12.41 11.27 -7.67
CA GLN A 179 -12.34 10.36 -6.54
C GLN A 179 -12.80 8.93 -6.88
N GLN A 180 -13.87 8.77 -7.66
CA GLN A 180 -14.31 7.47 -8.16
C GLN A 180 -13.24 6.83 -9.06
N GLN A 181 -12.59 7.61 -9.91
CA GLN A 181 -11.44 7.15 -10.70
C GLN A 181 -10.28 6.69 -9.80
N THR A 182 -9.98 7.45 -8.74
CA THR A 182 -8.94 7.10 -7.77
C THR A 182 -9.28 5.78 -7.07
N LEU A 183 -10.51 5.61 -6.60
CA LEU A 183 -10.96 4.36 -5.96
C LEU A 183 -10.91 3.17 -6.92
N GLN A 184 -11.28 3.35 -8.19
CA GLN A 184 -11.14 2.30 -9.19
C GLN A 184 -9.69 1.89 -9.41
N MET A 185 -8.76 2.87 -9.39
CA MET A 185 -7.33 2.59 -9.43
C MET A 185 -6.88 1.79 -8.20
N LEU A 186 -7.36 2.12 -7.00
CA LEU A 186 -7.04 1.36 -5.78
C LEU A 186 -7.50 -0.09 -5.88
N THR A 187 -8.71 -0.32 -6.36
CA THR A 187 -9.26 -1.67 -6.57
C THR A 187 -8.41 -2.47 -7.56
N ASN A 188 -7.97 -1.83 -8.65
CA ASN A 188 -7.12 -2.48 -9.65
C ASN A 188 -5.72 -2.82 -9.09
N ILE A 189 -5.14 -1.94 -8.26
CA ILE A 189 -3.85 -2.18 -7.60
C ILE A 189 -3.97 -3.34 -6.60
N ALA A 190 -4.99 -3.32 -5.74
CA ALA A 190 -5.23 -4.39 -4.77
C ALA A 190 -5.39 -5.75 -5.47
N LYS A 191 -6.11 -5.77 -6.59
CA LYS A 191 -6.25 -6.97 -7.44
C LYS A 191 -4.91 -7.42 -8.02
N ALA A 192 -4.13 -6.50 -8.59
CA ALA A 192 -2.82 -6.83 -9.16
C ALA A 192 -1.87 -7.42 -8.12
N MET A 193 -1.83 -6.85 -6.91
CA MET A 193 -1.01 -7.36 -5.82
C MET A 193 -1.46 -8.75 -5.36
N ASN A 194 -2.77 -8.99 -5.25
CA ASN A 194 -3.30 -10.31 -4.92
C ASN A 194 -2.95 -11.35 -5.99
N ASP A 195 -3.09 -10.99 -7.27
CA ASP A 195 -2.76 -11.86 -8.40
C ASP A 195 -1.25 -12.17 -8.43
N SER A 196 -0.37 -11.22 -8.09
CA SER A 196 1.06 -11.45 -7.93
C SER A 196 1.38 -12.46 -6.82
N LYS A 197 0.76 -12.32 -5.63
CA LYS A 197 0.94 -13.28 -4.52
C LYS A 197 0.51 -14.70 -4.91
N MET A 198 -0.62 -14.84 -5.60
CA MET A 198 -1.08 -16.14 -6.11
C MET A 198 -0.15 -16.75 -7.16
N SER A 199 0.53 -15.92 -7.97
CA SER A 199 1.49 -16.39 -8.97
C SER A 199 2.79 -16.93 -8.33
N VAL A 200 3.22 -16.36 -7.21
CA VAL A 200 4.38 -16.82 -6.44
C VAL A 200 4.05 -18.15 -5.76
N ILE A 201 2.89 -18.28 -5.12
CA ILE A 201 2.43 -19.53 -4.50
C ILE A 201 2.41 -20.68 -5.51
N ARG A 202 1.95 -20.43 -6.74
CA ARG A 202 1.91 -21.46 -7.79
C ARG A 202 3.31 -21.93 -8.22
N LYS A 203 4.32 -21.05 -8.21
CA LYS A 203 5.71 -21.39 -8.59
C LYS A 203 6.49 -22.17 -7.53
N ILE A 204 6.00 -22.24 -6.30
CA ILE A 204 6.63 -23.01 -5.21
C ILE A 204 6.08 -24.44 -5.14
N GLY A 205 4.96 -24.72 -5.85
CA GLY A 205 4.31 -26.03 -5.89
C GLY A 205 4.69 -26.94 -7.07
N ASP A 206 5.57 -26.48 -7.97
CA ASP A 206 6.12 -27.22 -9.13
C ASP A 206 7.63 -27.46 -8.93
#